data_AF-A0AAD7GC84-F1
#
_entry.id   AF-A0AAD7GC84-F1
#
_cell.length_a   1.000
_cell.length_b   1.000
_cell.length_c   1.000
_cell.angle_alpha   90.00
_cell.angle_beta   90.00
_cell.angle_gamma   90.00
#
_symmetry.space_group_name_H-M   'P 1'
#
loop_
_entity.id
_entity.type
_entity.pdbx_description
1 polymer ?
#
loop_
_entity_poly.entity_id
_entity_poly.type
_entity_poly.pdbx_seq_one_letter_code
_entity_poly.pdbx_strand_id
1 'polypeptide(L)'
;MAAQRLTLDPNLESCPDYTSASFKSIRDLIVAGSALGTSLSDAEAAGQMTVGWNTEHSARKLLWDAQVKADSDQVAADADARAAQEALTHEAAEAAAEAERIELEKKKPKLGEFDPTLLIPDFIAPRASNFAKKKLDDKEYVELWYYTKEGCLDAEALRGGVEADESFGIT
;
A
#
# COMPACT_ATOMS: atom_id res chain seq x y z
N MET A 1 -30.63 -17.50 -13.20
CA MET A 1 -31.55 -16.36 -13.37
C MET A 1 -31.19 -15.34 -12.31
N ALA A 2 -30.86 -14.10 -12.68
CA ALA A 2 -30.55 -13.06 -11.70
C ALA A 2 -31.78 -12.80 -10.84
N ALA A 3 -31.65 -12.95 -9.51
CA ALA A 3 -32.71 -12.59 -8.59
C ALA A 3 -33.01 -11.09 -8.72
N GLN A 4 -34.29 -10.73 -8.72
CA GLN A 4 -34.71 -9.35 -8.86
C GLN A 4 -34.23 -8.54 -7.66
N ARG A 5 -33.30 -7.61 -7.88
CA ARG A 5 -32.72 -6.75 -6.84
C ARG A 5 -33.72 -5.67 -6.44
N LEU A 6 -33.93 -5.49 -5.14
CA LEU A 6 -34.79 -4.43 -4.63
C LEU A 6 -33.98 -3.12 -4.60
N THR A 7 -34.59 -2.03 -5.10
CA THR A 7 -33.97 -0.69 -5.15
C THR A 7 -34.37 0.19 -3.97
N LEU A 8 -35.47 -0.14 -3.30
CA LEU A 8 -36.01 0.56 -2.14
C LEU A 8 -36.03 -0.40 -0.95
N ASP A 9 -35.66 0.12 0.23
CA ASP A 9 -35.69 -0.64 1.47
C ASP A 9 -37.13 -0.88 1.91
N PRO A 10 -37.62 -2.13 1.91
CA PRO A 10 -38.97 -2.44 2.35
C PRO A 10 -39.20 -2.08 3.81
N ASN A 11 -38.17 -1.99 4.66
CA ASN A 11 -38.33 -1.60 6.07
C ASN A 11 -38.88 -0.18 6.26
N LEU A 12 -38.80 0.67 5.24
CA LEU A 12 -39.28 2.05 5.28
C LEU A 12 -40.75 2.17 4.85
N GLU A 13 -41.34 1.12 4.30
CA GLU A 13 -42.73 1.13 3.87
C GLU A 13 -43.68 0.84 5.04
N SER A 14 -44.74 1.64 5.15
CA SER A 14 -45.83 1.41 6.09
C SER A 14 -47.04 0.81 5.39
N CYS A 15 -47.75 -0.09 6.07
CA CYS A 15 -49.01 -0.64 5.57
C CYS A 15 -50.02 0.50 5.35
N PRO A 16 -50.63 0.62 4.16
CA PRO A 16 -51.71 1.56 3.94
C PRO A 16 -52.87 1.30 4.91
N ASP A 17 -53.52 2.37 5.37
CA ASP A 17 -54.73 2.23 6.18
C ASP A 17 -55.90 1.79 5.30
N TYR A 18 -56.09 0.47 5.21
CA TYR A 18 -57.18 -0.16 4.47
C TYR A 18 -58.56 0.05 5.12
N THR A 19 -58.65 0.60 6.33
CA THR A 19 -59.93 0.97 6.96
C THR A 19 -60.42 2.35 6.53
N SER A 20 -59.53 3.19 5.99
CA SER A 20 -59.85 4.53 5.52
C SER A 20 -60.93 4.54 4.42
N ALA A 21 -61.62 5.67 4.30
CA ALA A 21 -62.72 5.84 3.33
C ALA A 21 -62.27 5.63 1.87
N SER A 22 -60.99 5.87 1.57
CA SER A 22 -60.41 5.70 0.23
C SER A 22 -60.49 4.27 -0.30
N PHE A 23 -60.45 3.27 0.59
CA PHE A 23 -60.53 1.85 0.22
C PHE A 23 -61.93 1.26 0.33
N LYS A 24 -62.93 2.06 0.74
CA LYS A 24 -64.30 1.59 0.97
C LYS A 24 -64.91 0.90 -0.24
N SER A 25 -64.73 1.45 -1.44
CA SER A 25 -65.24 0.85 -2.68
C SER A 25 -64.68 -0.55 -2.94
N ILE A 26 -63.40 -0.76 -2.61
CA ILE A 26 -62.73 -2.06 -2.76
C ILE A 26 -63.24 -3.04 -1.70
N ARG A 27 -63.45 -2.58 -0.45
CA ARG A 27 -64.04 -3.41 0.61
C ARG A 27 -65.47 -3.81 0.29
N ASP A 28 -66.30 -2.88 -0.19
CA ASP A 28 -67.68 -3.17 -0.62
C ASP A 28 -67.71 -4.22 -1.75
N LEU A 29 -66.75 -4.17 -2.69
CA LEU A 29 -66.60 -5.20 -3.74
C LEU A 29 -66.21 -6.57 -3.18
N ILE A 30 -65.28 -6.63 -2.22
CA ILE A 30 -64.86 -7.87 -1.55
C ILE A 30 -66.03 -8.48 -0.77
N VAL A 31 -66.77 -7.65 -0.04
CA VAL A 31 -67.97 -8.07 0.71
C VAL A 31 -69.05 -8.60 -0.24
N ALA A 32 -69.35 -7.87 -1.33
CA ALA A 32 -70.35 -8.28 -2.31
C ALA A 32 -69.94 -9.54 -3.12
N GLY A 33 -68.64 -9.73 -3.34
CA GLY A 33 -68.09 -10.89 -4.04
C GLY A 33 -67.91 -12.13 -3.16
N SER A 34 -68.13 -12.02 -1.85
CA SER A 34 -68.05 -13.17 -0.93
C SER A 34 -69.20 -14.15 -1.22
N ALA A 35 -68.85 -15.40 -1.57
CA ALA A 35 -69.81 -16.40 -2.01
C ALA A 35 -70.78 -16.81 -0.89
N LEU A 36 -72.01 -17.20 -1.29
CA LEU A 36 -73.11 -17.61 -0.42
C LEU A 36 -72.65 -18.53 0.73
N GLY A 37 -72.61 -17.98 1.95
CA GLY A 37 -72.33 -18.72 3.18
C GLY A 37 -71.50 -17.96 4.21
N THR A 38 -70.67 -17.01 3.77
CA THR A 38 -69.80 -16.23 4.66
C THR A 38 -69.86 -14.76 4.27
N SER A 39 -70.83 -14.02 4.82
CA SER A 39 -70.87 -12.57 4.65
C SER A 39 -69.68 -11.96 5.40
N LEU A 40 -68.63 -11.58 4.66
CA LEU A 40 -67.51 -10.84 5.23
C LEU A 40 -68.01 -9.45 5.67
N SER A 41 -67.62 -9.02 6.86
CA SER A 41 -67.80 -7.65 7.32
C SER A 41 -66.77 -6.71 6.67
N ASP A 42 -67.07 -5.40 6.68
CA ASP A 42 -66.14 -4.36 6.19
C ASP A 42 -64.76 -4.45 6.88
N ALA A 43 -64.76 -4.75 8.18
CA ALA A 43 -63.54 -4.92 8.96
C ALA A 43 -62.74 -6.17 8.53
N GLU A 44 -63.40 -7.27 8.19
CA GLU A 44 -62.73 -8.49 7.71
C GLU A 44 -62.17 -8.31 6.30
N ALA A 45 -62.85 -7.55 5.43
CA ALA A 45 -62.33 -7.20 4.11
C ALA A 45 -61.03 -6.35 4.22
N ALA A 46 -61.00 -5.35 5.10
CA ALA A 46 -59.78 -4.59 5.40
C ALA A 46 -58.68 -5.49 5.98
N GLY A 47 -59.06 -6.44 6.84
CA GLY A 47 -58.16 -7.43 7.42
C GLY A 47 -57.48 -8.30 6.37
N GLN A 48 -58.24 -8.83 5.39
CA GLN A 48 -57.68 -9.64 4.31
C GLN A 48 -56.70 -8.87 3.43
N MET A 49 -56.99 -7.60 3.11
CA MET A 49 -56.07 -6.73 2.38
C MET A 49 -54.77 -6.50 3.16
N THR A 50 -54.89 -6.28 4.46
CA THR A 50 -53.74 -6.12 5.36
C THR A 50 -52.88 -7.38 5.43
N VAL A 51 -53.51 -8.57 5.48
CA VAL A 51 -52.80 -9.85 5.47
C VAL A 51 -52.03 -10.03 4.16
N GLY A 52 -52.69 -9.79 3.02
CA GLY A 52 -52.04 -9.90 1.70
C GLY A 52 -50.83 -8.97 1.57
N TRP A 53 -50.99 -7.71 1.98
CA TRP A 53 -49.88 -6.75 2.01
C TRP A 53 -48.75 -7.21 2.92
N ASN A 54 -49.04 -7.67 4.14
CA ASN A 54 -48.02 -8.14 5.07
C ASN A 54 -47.25 -9.37 4.55
N THR A 55 -47.92 -10.28 3.85
CA THR A 55 -47.27 -11.45 3.24
C THR A 55 -46.27 -11.03 2.17
N GLU A 56 -46.68 -10.18 1.23
CA GLU A 56 -45.79 -9.69 0.17
C GLU A 56 -44.65 -8.83 0.74
N HIS A 57 -44.99 -7.92 1.66
CA HIS A 57 -44.02 -7.07 2.34
C HIS A 57 -42.98 -7.89 3.11
N SER A 58 -43.40 -8.92 3.84
CA SER A 58 -42.47 -9.83 4.55
C SER A 58 -41.55 -10.58 3.58
N ALA A 59 -42.05 -11.02 2.43
CA ALA A 59 -41.23 -11.66 1.40
C ALA A 59 -40.18 -10.69 0.84
N ARG A 60 -40.55 -9.42 0.60
CA ARG A 60 -39.61 -8.38 0.17
C ARG A 60 -38.55 -8.09 1.23
N LYS A 61 -38.90 -8.06 2.51
CA LYS A 61 -37.92 -7.90 3.61
C LYS A 61 -36.90 -9.03 3.62
N LEU A 62 -37.34 -10.29 3.47
CA LEU A 62 -36.43 -11.43 3.38
C LEU A 62 -35.47 -11.33 2.19
N LEU A 63 -35.96 -10.90 1.02
CA LEU A 63 -35.13 -10.66 -0.16
C LEU A 63 -34.13 -9.53 0.08
N TRP A 64 -34.55 -8.44 0.72
CA TRP A 64 -33.70 -7.33 1.07
C TRP A 64 -32.59 -7.74 2.05
N ASP A 65 -32.94 -8.46 3.11
CA ASP A 65 -31.96 -8.94 4.10
C ASP A 65 -30.94 -9.89 3.46
N ALA A 66 -31.38 -10.77 2.56
CA ALA A 66 -30.49 -11.63 1.79
C ALA A 66 -29.56 -10.82 0.87
N GLN A 67 -30.06 -9.76 0.25
CA GLN A 67 -29.28 -8.86 -0.60
C GLN A 67 -28.22 -8.11 0.22
N VAL A 68 -28.62 -7.48 1.33
CA VAL A 68 -27.70 -6.76 2.22
C VAL A 68 -26.62 -7.69 2.76
N LYS A 69 -27.00 -8.91 3.14
CA LYS A 69 -26.04 -9.92 3.57
C LYS A 69 -25.06 -10.29 2.47
N ALA A 70 -25.54 -10.57 1.25
CA ALA A 70 -24.68 -10.91 0.12
C ALA A 70 -23.73 -9.76 -0.25
N ASP A 71 -24.22 -8.52 -0.25
CA ASP A 71 -23.39 -7.32 -0.49
C ASP A 71 -22.30 -7.18 0.59
N SER A 72 -22.65 -7.38 1.86
CA SER A 72 -21.70 -7.34 2.98
C SER A 72 -20.65 -8.44 2.89
N ASP A 73 -21.08 -9.67 2.59
CA ASP A 73 -20.18 -10.82 2.48
C ASP A 73 -19.22 -10.63 1.28
N GLN A 74 -19.68 -10.01 0.18
CA GLN A 74 -18.83 -9.67 -0.96
C GLN A 74 -17.79 -8.60 -0.61
N VAL A 75 -18.19 -7.53 0.07
CA VAL A 75 -17.25 -6.46 0.49
C VAL A 75 -16.17 -7.02 1.43
N ALA A 76 -16.55 -7.92 2.34
CA ALA A 76 -15.60 -8.60 3.22
C ALA A 76 -14.62 -9.48 2.42
N ALA A 77 -15.12 -10.30 1.49
CA ALA A 77 -14.28 -11.15 0.64
C ALA A 77 -13.30 -10.33 -0.23
N ASP A 78 -13.75 -9.21 -0.79
CA ASP A 78 -12.91 -8.32 -1.59
C ASP A 78 -11.84 -7.63 -0.74
N ALA A 79 -12.16 -7.27 0.51
CA ALA A 79 -11.19 -6.71 1.45
C ALA A 79 -10.13 -7.73 1.84
N ASP A 80 -10.53 -8.97 2.15
CA ASP A 80 -9.61 -10.06 2.49
C ASP A 80 -8.69 -10.40 1.30
N ALA A 81 -9.24 -10.46 0.09
CA ALA A 81 -8.46 -10.69 -1.13
C ALA A 81 -7.43 -9.57 -1.38
N ARG A 82 -7.81 -8.32 -1.13
CA ARG A 82 -6.90 -7.17 -1.25
C ARG A 82 -5.78 -7.24 -0.20
N ALA A 83 -6.12 -7.52 1.06
CA ALA A 83 -5.13 -7.64 2.12
C ALA A 83 -4.13 -8.78 1.87
N ALA A 84 -4.61 -9.93 1.36
CA ALA A 84 -3.76 -11.04 0.97
C ALA A 84 -2.81 -10.67 -0.19
N GLN A 85 -3.32 -9.96 -1.19
CA GLN A 85 -2.51 -9.49 -2.32
C GLN A 85 -1.44 -8.49 -1.86
N GLU A 86 -1.80 -7.54 -1.01
CA GLU A 86 -0.88 -6.55 -0.44
C GLU A 86 0.22 -7.25 0.37
N ALA A 87 -0.12 -8.23 1.21
CA ALA A 87 0.85 -9.02 1.97
C ALA A 87 1.85 -9.76 1.07
N LEU A 88 1.36 -10.41 0.00
CA LEU A 88 2.23 -11.07 -0.98
C LEU A 88 3.16 -10.08 -1.69
N THR A 89 2.64 -8.91 -2.06
CA THR A 89 3.47 -7.88 -2.72
C THR A 89 4.53 -7.31 -1.78
N HIS A 90 4.19 -7.12 -0.50
CA HIS A 90 5.11 -6.65 0.51
C HIS A 90 6.22 -7.69 0.78
N GLU A 91 5.86 -8.96 0.95
CA GLU A 91 6.82 -10.05 1.14
C GLU A 91 7.76 -10.18 -0.07
N ALA A 92 7.23 -10.08 -1.29
CA ALA A 92 8.04 -10.10 -2.50
C ALA A 92 8.99 -8.89 -2.61
N ALA A 93 8.55 -7.70 -2.19
CA ALA A 93 9.38 -6.50 -2.18
C ALA A 93 10.51 -6.60 -1.14
N GLU A 94 10.22 -7.09 0.06
CA GLU A 94 11.21 -7.34 1.11
C GLU A 94 12.24 -8.39 0.67
N ALA A 95 11.78 -9.50 0.07
CA ALA A 95 12.67 -10.53 -0.44
C ALA A 95 13.58 -10.01 -1.56
N ALA A 96 13.06 -9.15 -2.45
CA ALA A 96 13.84 -8.51 -3.50
C ALA A 96 14.88 -7.52 -2.93
N ALA A 97 14.48 -6.70 -1.94
CA ALA A 97 15.38 -5.77 -1.26
C ALA A 97 16.51 -6.50 -0.52
N GLU A 98 16.21 -7.60 0.17
CA GLU A 98 17.23 -8.40 0.85
C GLU A 98 18.18 -9.07 -0.16
N ALA A 99 17.65 -9.60 -1.27
CA ALA A 99 18.49 -10.14 -2.35
C ALA A 99 19.45 -9.08 -2.93
N GLU A 100 18.96 -7.84 -3.14
CA GLU A 100 19.79 -6.73 -3.59
C GLU A 100 20.88 -6.37 -2.58
N ARG A 101 20.56 -6.33 -1.28
CA ARG A 101 21.54 -6.09 -0.20
C ARG A 101 22.64 -7.14 -0.19
N ILE A 102 22.28 -8.42 -0.31
CA ILE A 102 23.24 -9.53 -0.36
C ILE A 102 24.16 -9.39 -1.57
N GLU A 103 23.63 -9.03 -2.74
CA GLU A 103 24.43 -8.81 -3.96
C GLU A 103 25.37 -7.60 -3.84
N LEU A 104 24.94 -6.51 -3.19
CA LEU A 104 25.80 -5.36 -2.89
C LEU A 104 26.92 -5.72 -1.92
N GLU A 105 26.65 -6.54 -0.90
CA GLU A 105 27.67 -6.98 0.05
C GLU A 105 28.71 -7.89 -0.58
N LYS A 106 28.33 -8.81 -1.48
CA LYS A 106 29.28 -9.64 -2.24
C LYS A 106 30.23 -8.83 -3.12
N LYS A 107 29.79 -7.66 -3.61
CA LYS A 107 30.59 -6.75 -4.45
C LYS A 107 31.56 -5.88 -3.64
N LYS A 108 31.43 -5.78 -2.32
CA LYS A 108 32.35 -4.99 -1.50
C LYS A 108 33.74 -5.63 -1.55
N PRO A 109 34.81 -4.85 -1.83
CA PRO A 109 36.16 -5.35 -1.76
C PRO A 109 36.41 -5.96 -0.38
N LYS A 110 36.89 -7.20 -0.37
CA LYS A 110 37.26 -7.88 0.88
C LYS A 110 38.38 -7.06 1.52
N LEU A 111 38.14 -6.49 2.71
CA LEU A 111 39.22 -5.85 3.47
C LEU A 111 40.34 -6.89 3.64
N GLY A 112 41.58 -6.46 3.36
CA GLY A 112 42.76 -7.28 3.59
C GLY A 112 42.82 -7.74 5.05
N GLU A 113 43.48 -8.87 5.28
CA GLU A 113 43.70 -9.39 6.62
C GLU A 113 44.53 -8.39 7.44
N PHE A 114 44.04 -8.03 8.64
CA PHE A 114 44.75 -7.14 9.53
C PHE A 114 45.91 -7.92 10.18
N ASP A 115 47.14 -7.50 9.90
CA ASP A 115 48.32 -8.05 10.55
C ASP A 115 48.68 -7.22 11.80
N PRO A 116 48.45 -7.73 13.01
CA PRO A 116 48.77 -7.02 14.25
C PRO A 116 50.28 -6.91 14.51
N THR A 117 51.12 -7.64 13.77
CA THR A 117 52.58 -7.60 13.89
C THR A 117 53.22 -6.60 12.94
N LEU A 118 52.46 -6.08 11.97
CA LEU A 118 52.91 -5.06 11.04
C LEU A 118 52.96 -3.70 11.75
N LEU A 119 54.11 -3.37 12.32
CA LEU A 119 54.40 -2.04 12.86
C LEU A 119 54.41 -1.02 11.72
N ILE A 120 53.39 -0.17 11.67
CA ILE A 120 53.39 1.02 10.80
C ILE A 120 54.43 1.99 11.39
N PRO A 121 55.45 2.41 10.63
CA PRO A 121 56.43 3.37 11.14
C PRO A 121 55.76 4.72 11.42
N ASP A 122 56.10 5.32 12.57
CA ASP A 122 55.59 6.63 13.00
C ASP A 122 56.10 7.81 12.14
N PHE A 123 56.92 7.53 11.11
CA PHE A 123 57.46 8.54 10.22
C PHE A 123 57.09 8.26 8.77
N ILE A 124 56.69 9.32 8.07
CA ILE A 124 56.53 9.29 6.62
C ILE A 124 57.90 9.60 6.02
N ALA A 125 58.42 8.69 5.19
CA ALA A 125 59.69 8.91 4.51
C ALA A 125 59.56 10.03 3.46
N PRO A 126 60.51 10.97 3.39
CA PRO A 126 60.53 12.03 2.39
C PRO A 126 60.36 11.52 0.96
N ARG A 127 59.36 12.03 0.25
CA ARG A 127 59.05 11.61 -1.13
C ARG A 127 59.33 12.75 -2.11
N ALA A 128 59.84 12.39 -3.29
CA ALA A 128 59.98 13.34 -4.39
C ALA A 128 58.64 14.00 -4.74
N SER A 129 58.71 15.25 -5.21
CA SER A 129 57.53 16.05 -5.59
C SER A 129 56.67 15.35 -6.65
N ASN A 130 55.36 15.62 -6.64
CA ASN A 130 54.46 15.12 -7.69
C ASN A 130 54.88 15.63 -9.08
N PHE A 131 55.45 16.84 -9.15
CA PHE A 131 56.02 17.42 -10.37
C PHE A 131 57.13 16.56 -10.96
N ALA A 132 58.11 16.17 -10.13
CA ALA A 132 59.23 15.34 -10.57
C ALA A 132 58.77 13.94 -11.01
N LYS A 133 57.84 13.33 -10.26
CA LYS A 133 57.24 12.03 -10.62
C LYS A 133 56.52 12.08 -11.96
N LYS A 134 55.67 13.10 -12.17
CA LYS A 134 54.94 13.28 -13.43
C LYS A 134 55.89 13.45 -14.62
N LYS A 135 56.93 14.27 -14.48
CA LYS A 135 57.95 14.42 -15.54
C LYS A 135 58.67 13.10 -15.86
N LEU A 136 58.93 12.27 -14.85
CA LEU A 136 59.53 10.95 -15.05
C LEU A 136 58.60 10.01 -15.82
N ASP A 137 57.30 10.00 -15.48
CA ASP A 137 56.28 9.22 -16.21
C ASP A 137 56.13 9.71 -17.66
N ASP A 138 56.18 11.03 -17.87
CA ASP A 138 56.13 11.69 -19.17
C ASP A 138 57.46 11.58 -19.96
N LYS A 139 58.49 10.95 -19.37
CA LYS A 139 59.85 10.79 -19.92
C LYS A 139 60.53 12.12 -20.29
N GLU A 140 60.16 13.18 -19.58
CA GLU A 140 60.75 14.50 -19.71
C GLU A 140 62.02 14.65 -18.86
N TYR A 141 62.85 15.65 -19.21
CA TYR A 141 63.98 16.00 -18.38
C TYR A 141 63.52 16.54 -17.02
N VAL A 142 64.06 15.93 -15.96
CA VAL A 142 63.90 16.34 -14.57
C VAL A 142 65.26 16.40 -13.89
N GLU A 143 65.51 17.47 -13.14
CA GLU A 143 66.75 17.64 -12.40
C GLU A 143 66.85 16.62 -11.26
N LEU A 144 68.05 16.03 -11.09
CA LEU A 144 68.29 15.01 -10.06
C LEU A 144 68.10 15.56 -8.64
N TRP A 145 68.19 16.87 -8.46
CA TRP A 145 67.98 17.55 -7.18
C TRP A 145 66.62 17.19 -6.54
N TYR A 146 65.56 17.03 -7.32
CA TYR A 146 64.23 16.65 -6.82
C TYR A 146 64.16 15.27 -6.14
N TYR A 147 65.18 14.42 -6.35
CA TYR A 147 65.29 13.09 -5.74
C TYR A 147 66.35 13.03 -4.63
N THR A 148 66.98 14.16 -4.32
CA THR A 148 67.87 14.29 -3.16
C THR A 148 67.05 14.43 -1.89
N LYS A 149 67.66 14.14 -0.73
CA LYS A 149 67.01 14.30 0.58
C LYS A 149 66.50 15.73 0.79
N GLU A 150 67.27 16.72 0.34
CA GLU A 150 66.93 18.14 0.44
C GLU A 150 65.73 18.49 -0.44
N GLY A 151 65.73 18.07 -1.72
CA GLY A 151 64.60 18.30 -2.62
C GLY A 151 63.31 17.59 -2.20
N CYS A 152 63.41 16.41 -1.59
CA CYS A 152 62.24 15.72 -1.01
C CYS A 152 61.67 16.47 0.20
N LEU A 153 62.52 16.97 1.11
CA LEU A 153 62.08 17.74 2.27
C LEU A 153 61.46 19.08 1.87
N ASP A 154 62.02 19.75 0.87
CA ASP A 154 61.47 21.00 0.32
C ASP A 154 60.10 20.76 -0.33
N ALA A 155 59.96 19.67 -1.09
CA ALA A 155 58.68 19.27 -1.66
C ALA A 155 57.62 18.94 -0.60
N GLU A 156 58.02 18.36 0.53
CA GLU A 156 57.12 18.11 1.67
C GLU A 156 56.71 19.40 2.38
N ALA A 157 57.65 20.33 2.57
CA ALA A 157 57.36 21.65 3.14
C ALA A 157 56.36 22.42 2.27
N LEU A 158 56.50 22.34 0.94
CA LEU A 158 55.58 22.94 -0.02
C LEU A 158 54.19 22.27 -0.01
N ARG A 159 54.12 20.95 0.20
CA ARG A 159 52.84 20.20 0.31
C ARG A 159 52.05 20.61 1.56
N GLY A 160 52.72 20.82 2.70
CA GLY A 160 52.07 21.17 3.96
C GLY A 160 51.48 22.59 4.00
N GLY A 161 51.87 23.48 3.08
CA GLY A 161 51.44 24.88 3.07
C GLY A 161 50.26 25.22 2.15
N VAL A 162 49.87 24.33 1.22
CA VAL A 162 48.96 24.71 0.10
C VAL A 162 47.64 23.91 0.07
N GLU A 163 47.50 22.80 0.81
CA GLU A 163 46.32 21.90 0.70
C GLU A 163 45.38 21.92 1.93
N ALA A 164 45.49 22.88 2.83
CA ALA A 164 44.66 22.91 4.05
C ALA A 164 43.30 23.63 3.90
N ASP A 165 43.05 24.39 2.83
CA ASP A 165 41.88 25.31 2.78
C ASP A 165 40.80 24.97 1.72
N GLU A 166 41.00 24.01 0.82
CA GLU A 166 40.05 23.78 -0.30
C GLU A 166 39.53 22.32 -0.44
N SER A 167 39.55 21.50 0.61
CA SER A 167 39.12 20.09 0.50
C SER A 167 37.88 19.67 1.28
N PHE A 168 37.09 20.60 1.84
CA PHE A 168 35.79 20.27 2.46
C PHE A 168 34.64 21.07 1.85
N GLY A 169 34.51 21.03 0.53
CA GLY A 169 33.25 21.34 -0.16
C GLY A 169 32.31 20.13 -0.11
N ILE A 170 31.62 19.94 1.01
CA ILE A 170 30.42 19.09 1.06
C ILE A 170 29.22 20.04 1.00
N THR A 171 28.62 20.18 -0.17
CA THR A 171 27.25 20.67 -0.35
C THR A 171 26.29 19.49 -0.36
#